data_AF-A0A2N2JD49-F1
#
_entry.id   AF-A0A2N2JD49-F1
#
_cell.length_a   1.000
_cell.length_b   1.000
_cell.length_c   1.000
_cell.angle_alpha   90.00
_cell.angle_beta   90.00
_cell.angle_gamma   90.00
#
_symmetry.space_group_name_H-M   'P 1'
#
loop_
_entity.id
_entity.type
_entity.pdbx_description
1 polymer ?
#
loop_
_entity_poly.entity_id
_entity_poly.type
_entity_poly.pdbx_seq_one_letter_code
_entity_poly.pdbx_strand_id
1 'polypeptide(L)'
;MADDLTDAQHDALADKLHALEAALEAQLGSATGDGRPVALDTAFGRVSRVDAIQQQQMVKATRHRAQGRLIQVRAALDRVAAGDYGDCARCGDPIGFGRLDARPETPLCVGCQGEAEARRR
;
A
#
# COMPACT_ATOMS: atom_id res chain seq x y z
N MET A 1 -5.09 -17.84 24.29
CA MET A 1 -6.40 -17.26 23.94
C MET A 1 -6.13 -16.48 22.67
N ALA A 2 -6.60 -16.98 21.53
CA ALA A 2 -6.45 -16.25 20.28
C ALA A 2 -7.19 -14.93 20.46
N ASP A 3 -6.47 -13.82 20.30
CA ASP A 3 -7.02 -12.48 20.51
C ASP A 3 -7.82 -12.14 19.26
N ASP A 4 -9.02 -12.71 19.19
CA ASP A 4 -9.99 -12.45 18.13
C ASP A 4 -10.34 -10.96 18.18
N LEU A 5 -10.33 -10.33 17.02
CA LEU A 5 -10.66 -8.92 16.89
C LEU A 5 -12.11 -8.71 17.34
N THR A 6 -12.32 -7.70 18.18
CA THR A 6 -13.68 -7.26 18.54
C THR A 6 -14.36 -6.59 17.34
N ASP A 7 -15.69 -6.62 17.29
CA ASP A 7 -16.46 -5.94 16.24
C ASP A 7 -16.05 -4.45 16.10
N ALA A 8 -15.84 -3.77 17.23
CA ALA A 8 -15.37 -2.38 17.23
C ALA A 8 -13.97 -2.20 16.62
N GLN A 9 -13.07 -3.19 16.77
CA GLN A 9 -11.76 -3.17 16.12
C GLN A 9 -11.88 -3.46 14.62
N HIS A 10 -12.78 -4.36 14.22
CA HIS A 10 -13.07 -4.60 12.81
C HIS A 10 -13.57 -3.34 12.12
N ASP A 11 -14.56 -2.66 12.71
CA ASP A 11 -15.13 -1.43 12.17
C ASP A 11 -14.05 -0.33 12.04
N ALA A 12 -13.26 -0.12 13.09
CA ALA A 12 -12.18 0.86 13.08
C ALA A 12 -11.11 0.57 12.01
N LEU A 13 -10.79 -0.70 11.76
CA LEU A 13 -9.84 -1.11 10.73
C LEU A 13 -10.45 -0.98 9.33
N ALA A 14 -11.73 -1.27 9.15
CA ALA A 14 -12.45 -1.08 7.90
C ALA A 14 -12.51 0.40 7.49
N ASP A 15 -12.84 1.28 8.43
CA ASP A 15 -12.80 2.74 8.22
C ASP A 15 -11.40 3.21 7.80
N LYS A 16 -10.38 2.68 8.46
CA LYS A 16 -8.98 2.99 8.14
C LYS A 16 -8.58 2.50 6.74
N LEU A 17 -9.08 1.34 6.30
CA LEU A 17 -8.87 0.83 4.94
C LEU A 17 -9.54 1.73 3.90
N HIS A 18 -10.78 2.15 4.12
CA HIS A 18 -11.47 3.09 3.22
C HIS A 18 -10.76 4.45 3.14
N ALA A 19 -10.29 4.97 4.27
CA ALA A 19 -9.50 6.21 4.29
C ALA A 19 -8.18 6.05 3.50
N LEU A 20 -7.51 4.90 3.63
CA LEU A 20 -6.30 4.59 2.87
C LEU A 20 -6.56 4.44 1.38
N GLU A 21 -7.66 3.80 0.99
CA GLU A 21 -8.07 3.69 -0.41
C GLU A 21 -8.25 5.08 -1.02
N ALA A 22 -9.08 5.92 -0.39
CA ALA A 22 -9.33 7.28 -0.87
C ALA A 22 -8.04 8.11 -0.96
N ALA A 23 -7.15 8.01 0.03
CA ALA A 23 -5.87 8.71 0.01
C ALA A 23 -4.95 8.25 -1.14
N LEU A 24 -4.88 6.93 -1.38
CA LEU A 24 -4.07 6.36 -2.46
C LEU A 24 -4.66 6.68 -3.84
N GLU A 25 -5.98 6.66 -3.98
CA GLU A 25 -6.67 7.08 -5.19
C GLU A 25 -6.44 8.56 -5.48
N ALA A 26 -6.53 9.44 -4.48
CA ALA A 26 -6.20 10.86 -4.62
C ALA A 26 -4.73 11.06 -5.03
N GLN A 27 -3.80 10.32 -4.43
CA GLN A 27 -2.37 10.34 -4.78
C GLN A 27 -2.12 9.85 -6.22
N LEU A 28 -2.91 8.89 -6.72
CA LEU A 28 -2.76 8.35 -8.07
C LEU A 28 -3.54 9.14 -9.13
N GLY A 29 -4.64 9.79 -8.75
CA GLY A 29 -5.52 10.60 -9.61
C GLY A 29 -5.04 12.03 -9.80
N SER A 30 -4.31 12.59 -8.83
CA SER A 30 -3.61 13.88 -8.98
C SER A 30 -2.63 13.90 -10.17
N ALA A 31 -2.21 12.71 -10.65
CA ALA A 31 -1.34 12.54 -11.81
C ALA A 31 -2.00 12.81 -13.18
N THR A 32 -3.28 13.18 -13.24
CA THR A 32 -3.85 13.74 -14.50
C THR A 32 -3.25 15.13 -14.82
N GLY A 33 -2.52 15.75 -13.89
CA GLY A 33 -1.77 17.01 -14.09
C GLY A 33 -0.26 16.87 -14.29
N ASP A 34 0.41 15.98 -13.55
CA ASP A 34 1.90 16.00 -13.42
C ASP A 34 2.63 14.88 -14.17
N GLY A 35 1.91 13.99 -14.84
CA GLY A 35 2.47 13.00 -15.75
C GLY A 35 2.86 13.56 -17.13
N ARG A 36 2.60 14.85 -17.39
CA ARG A 36 3.12 15.48 -18.60
C ARG A 36 4.64 15.50 -18.46
N PRO A 37 5.40 15.03 -19.48
CA PRO A 37 6.81 15.33 -19.53
C PRO A 37 6.95 16.83 -19.31
N VAL A 38 7.75 17.23 -18.33
CA VAL A 38 8.24 18.61 -18.29
C VAL A 38 8.85 18.82 -19.67
N ALA A 39 8.15 19.56 -20.53
CA ALA A 39 8.67 19.91 -21.83
C ALA A 39 9.88 20.77 -21.50
N LEU A 40 11.07 20.19 -21.62
CA LEU A 40 12.35 20.87 -21.43
C LEU A 40 12.53 21.81 -22.63
N ASP A 41 11.76 22.89 -22.65
CA ASP A 41 11.97 24.04 -23.52
C ASP A 41 13.12 24.93 -23.01
N THR A 42 13.65 24.64 -21.83
CA THR A 42 14.81 25.34 -21.27
C THR A 42 16.08 24.51 -21.43
N ALA A 43 16.92 24.94 -22.37
CA ALA A 43 18.25 24.41 -22.62
C ALA A 43 19.19 24.70 -21.43
N PHE A 44 19.12 23.89 -20.36
CA PHE A 44 20.15 23.84 -19.33
C PHE A 44 21.00 22.58 -19.52
N GLY A 45 22.31 22.70 -19.31
CA GLY A 45 23.34 21.76 -19.77
C GLY A 45 23.20 20.29 -19.30
N ARG A 46 24.18 19.46 -19.68
CA ARG A 46 24.19 17.99 -19.46
C ARG A 46 23.84 17.54 -18.03
N VAL A 47 24.14 18.35 -17.01
CA VAL A 47 23.82 18.08 -15.60
C VAL A 47 22.31 18.11 -15.34
N SER A 48 21.60 19.12 -15.85
CA SER A 48 20.14 19.28 -15.65
C SER A 48 19.33 18.15 -16.28
N ARG A 49 19.85 17.50 -17.35
CA ARG A 49 19.20 16.32 -17.96
C ARG A 49 19.31 15.09 -17.06
N VAL A 50 20.44 14.88 -16.38
CA VAL A 50 20.62 13.74 -15.47
C VAL A 50 19.67 13.88 -14.28
N ASP A 51 19.60 15.08 -13.69
CA ASP A 51 18.71 15.37 -12.57
C ASP A 51 17.24 15.17 -12.97
N ALA A 52 16.83 15.68 -14.14
CA ALA A 52 15.45 15.52 -14.64
C ALA A 52 15.07 14.04 -14.84
N ILE A 53 15.98 13.20 -15.36
CA ILE A 53 15.76 11.76 -15.50
C ILE A 53 15.60 11.12 -14.12
N GLN A 54 16.49 11.44 -13.17
CA GLN A 54 16.43 10.90 -11.81
C GLN A 54 15.10 11.26 -11.13
N GLN A 55 14.67 12.53 -11.21
CA GLN A 55 13.38 12.97 -10.69
C GLN A 55 12.22 12.18 -11.33
N GLN A 56 12.22 12.00 -12.65
CA GLN A 56 11.20 11.21 -13.33
C GLN A 56 11.17 9.75 -12.86
N GLN A 57 12.32 9.11 -12.66
CA GLN A 57 12.38 7.74 -12.15
C GLN A 57 11.84 7.65 -10.72
N MET A 58 12.15 8.64 -9.87
CA MET A 58 11.63 8.71 -8.51
C MET A 58 10.10 8.84 -8.48
N VAL A 59 9.52 9.71 -9.32
CA VAL A 59 8.06 9.84 -9.43
C VAL A 59 7.42 8.53 -9.89
N LYS A 60 7.99 7.87 -10.92
CA LYS A 60 7.51 6.57 -11.39
C LYS A 60 7.55 5.50 -10.30
N ALA A 61 8.65 5.41 -9.56
CA ALA A 61 8.81 4.44 -8.48
C ALA A 61 7.80 4.68 -7.35
N THR A 62 7.59 5.94 -6.95
CA THR A 62 6.59 6.31 -5.94
C THR A 62 5.17 5.93 -6.39
N ARG A 63 4.82 6.23 -7.65
CA ARG A 63 3.53 5.87 -8.22
C ARG A 63 3.34 4.35 -8.24
N HIS A 64 4.33 3.60 -8.69
CA HIS A 64 4.27 2.13 -8.73
C HIS A 64 4.05 1.53 -7.33
N ARG A 65 4.74 2.06 -6.30
CA ARG A 65 4.53 1.63 -4.91
C ARG A 65 3.12 1.94 -4.42
N ALA A 66 2.59 3.13 -4.72
CA ALA A 66 1.23 3.51 -4.35
C ALA A 66 0.18 2.62 -5.04
N GLN A 67 0.35 2.30 -6.33
CA GLN A 67 -0.51 1.35 -7.04
C GLN A 67 -0.49 -0.04 -6.40
N GLY A 68 0.70 -0.56 -6.08
CA GLY A 68 0.83 -1.85 -5.39
C GLY A 68 0.17 -1.87 -4.02
N ARG A 69 0.23 -0.75 -3.27
CA ARG A 69 -0.44 -0.61 -1.98
C ARG A 69 -1.96 -0.52 -2.13
N LEU A 70 -2.46 0.20 -3.15
CA LEU A 70 -3.91 0.29 -3.42
C LEU A 70 -4.51 -1.08 -3.71
N ILE A 71 -3.81 -1.92 -4.48
CA ILE A 71 -4.22 -3.31 -4.73
C ILE A 71 -4.35 -4.09 -3.41
N GLN A 72 -3.39 -3.95 -2.49
CA GLN A 72 -3.44 -4.62 -1.18
C GLN A 72 -4.60 -4.11 -0.32
N VAL A 73 -4.86 -2.80 -0.34
CA VAL A 73 -5.98 -2.19 0.41
C VAL A 73 -7.31 -2.72 -0.11
N ARG A 74 -7.51 -2.76 -1.43
CA ARG A 74 -8.73 -3.32 -2.04
C ARG A 74 -8.93 -4.79 -1.70
N ALA A 75 -7.87 -5.60 -1.81
CA ALA A 75 -7.91 -6.99 -1.39
C ALA A 75 -8.18 -7.18 0.12
N ALA A 76 -7.85 -6.20 0.96
CA ALA A 76 -8.23 -6.21 2.36
C ALA A 76 -9.70 -5.85 2.56
N LEU A 77 -10.22 -4.85 1.84
CA LEU A 77 -11.65 -4.50 1.84
C LEU A 77 -12.53 -5.64 1.33
N ASP A 78 -12.09 -6.37 0.30
CA ASP A 78 -12.79 -7.56 -0.20
C ASP A 78 -12.91 -8.63 0.90
N ARG A 79 -11.85 -8.81 1.71
CA ARG A 79 -11.87 -9.72 2.87
C ARG A 79 -12.77 -9.22 3.99
N VAL A 80 -12.84 -7.91 4.22
CA VAL A 80 -13.80 -7.31 5.17
C VAL A 80 -15.23 -7.64 4.72
N ALA A 81 -15.53 -7.48 3.43
CA ALA A 81 -16.84 -7.80 2.87
C ALA A 81 -17.16 -9.31 2.93
N ALA A 82 -16.16 -10.17 2.82
CA ALA A 82 -16.30 -11.63 2.93
C ALA A 82 -16.44 -12.12 4.39
N GLY A 83 -16.04 -11.31 5.38
CA GLY A 83 -15.99 -11.71 6.80
C GLY A 83 -14.70 -12.43 7.23
N ASP A 84 -13.72 -12.56 6.33
CA ASP A 84 -12.43 -13.24 6.58
C ASP A 84 -11.30 -12.25 6.90
N TYR A 85 -11.64 -10.99 7.20
CA TYR A 85 -10.64 -10.00 7.57
C TYR A 85 -10.10 -10.27 8.96
N GLY A 86 -8.80 -10.09 9.14
CA GLY A 86 -8.15 -10.42 10.41
C GLY A 86 -7.35 -11.72 10.34
N ASP A 87 -7.59 -12.58 9.36
CA ASP A 87 -6.86 -13.85 9.23
C ASP A 87 -5.71 -13.79 8.21
N CYS A 88 -4.67 -14.57 8.49
CA CYS A 88 -3.52 -14.71 7.61
C CYS A 88 -3.90 -15.51 6.36
N ALA A 89 -3.74 -14.91 5.18
CA ALA A 89 -4.01 -15.53 3.88
C ALA A 89 -3.10 -16.75 3.54
N ARG A 90 -2.09 -17.04 4.37
CA ARG A 90 -1.18 -18.19 4.17
C ARG A 90 -1.41 -19.33 5.16
N CYS A 91 -1.51 -19.04 6.46
CA CYS A 91 -1.65 -20.08 7.49
C CYS A 91 -3.04 -20.13 8.13
N GLY A 92 -3.89 -19.14 7.89
CA GLY A 92 -5.21 -19.03 8.53
C GLY A 92 -5.17 -18.53 9.97
N ASP A 93 -3.99 -18.31 10.57
CA ASP A 93 -3.90 -17.78 11.93
C ASP A 93 -4.34 -16.32 12.01
N PRO A 94 -4.93 -15.88 13.14
CA PRO A 94 -5.33 -14.50 13.33
C PRO A 94 -4.12 -13.55 13.33
N ILE A 95 -4.30 -12.40 12.69
CA ILE A 95 -3.35 -11.30 12.64
C ILE A 95 -3.70 -10.36 13.80
N GLY A 96 -2.81 -10.26 14.78
CA GLY A 96 -3.05 -9.42 15.95
C GLY A 96 -3.33 -7.94 15.62
N PHE A 97 -4.25 -7.34 16.37
CA PHE A 97 -4.72 -5.97 16.18
C PHE A 97 -3.60 -4.95 15.98
N GLY A 98 -2.56 -4.95 16.83
CA GLY A 98 -1.47 -3.97 16.72
C GLY A 98 -0.74 -3.99 15.36
N ARG A 99 -0.76 -5.14 14.68
CA ARG A 99 -0.20 -5.26 13.33
C ARG A 99 -1.15 -4.74 12.25
N LEU A 100 -2.43 -5.03 12.36
CA LEU A 100 -3.46 -4.48 11.47
C LEU A 100 -3.61 -2.97 11.68
N ASP A 101 -3.46 -2.48 12.90
CA ASP A 101 -3.46 -1.04 13.17
C ASP A 101 -2.22 -0.37 12.54
N ALA A 102 -1.04 -0.99 12.61
CA ALA A 102 0.13 -0.47 11.92
C ALA A 102 0.01 -0.54 10.39
N ARG A 103 -0.50 -1.66 9.86
CA ARG A 103 -0.66 -1.93 8.42
C ARG A 103 -1.93 -2.72 8.15
N PRO A 104 -3.09 -2.07 7.96
CA PRO A 104 -4.38 -2.76 7.84
C PRO A 104 -4.51 -3.53 6.52
N GLU A 105 -3.73 -3.16 5.50
CA GLU A 105 -3.74 -3.83 4.19
C GLU A 105 -2.94 -5.16 4.17
N THR A 106 -2.31 -5.53 5.28
CA THR A 106 -1.43 -6.70 5.32
C THR A 106 -2.20 -8.02 5.16
N PRO A 107 -1.74 -8.96 4.29
CA PRO A 107 -2.42 -10.23 4.09
C PRO A 107 -1.84 -11.39 4.93
N LEU A 108 -0.65 -11.23 5.52
CA LEU A 108 0.06 -12.33 6.21
C LEU A 108 0.20 -12.04 7.69
N CYS A 109 0.39 -13.00 8.58
CA CYS A 109 0.81 -12.77 9.97
C CYS A 109 2.31 -12.41 10.07
N VAL A 110 2.81 -12.11 11.28
CA VAL A 110 4.25 -11.81 11.49
C VAL A 110 5.14 -12.98 11.08
N GLY A 111 4.78 -14.21 11.46
CA GLY A 111 5.56 -15.41 11.13
C GLY A 111 5.65 -15.62 9.62
N CYS A 112 4.50 -15.64 8.94
CA CYS A 112 4.44 -15.80 7.49
C CYS A 112 5.14 -14.66 6.74
N GLN A 113 5.07 -13.42 7.25
CA GLN A 113 5.80 -12.30 6.68
C GLN A 113 7.32 -12.49 6.82
N GLY A 114 7.80 -12.90 7.99
CA GLY A 114 9.22 -13.16 8.23
C GLY A 114 9.78 -14.27 7.33
N GLU A 115 9.03 -15.35 7.13
CA GLU A 115 9.40 -16.42 6.19
C GLU A 115 9.46 -15.94 4.74
N ALA A 116 8.47 -15.14 4.31
CA ALA A 116 8.43 -14.57 2.97
C ALA A 116 9.61 -13.62 2.71
N GLU A 117 10.05 -12.89 3.73
CA GLU A 117 11.22 -12.00 3.68
C GLU A 117 12.54 -12.80 3.66
N ALA A 118 12.65 -13.85 4.46
CA ALA A 118 13.82 -14.74 4.45
C ALA A 118 14.04 -15.39 3.09
N ARG A 119 12.97 -15.79 2.38
CA ARG A 119 13.03 -16.37 1.02
C ARG A 119 13.48 -15.37 -0.06
N ARG A 120 13.37 -14.06 0.20
CA ARG A 120 13.75 -13.00 -0.74
C ARG A 120 15.22 -12.56 -0.59
N ARG A 121 15.91 -13.07 0.42
CA ARG A 121 17.34 -12.84 0.66
C ARG A 121 18.16 -13.98 0.04
#